data_AF-A0A822UX30-F1
#
_entry.id   AF-A0A822UX30-F1
#
_cell.length_a   1.000
_cell.length_b   1.000
_cell.length_c   1.000
_cell.angle_alpha   90.00
_cell.angle_beta   90.00
_cell.angle_gamma   90.00
#
_symmetry.space_group_name_H-M   'P 1'
#
loop_
_entity.id
_entity.type
_entity.pdbx_description
1 polymer ?
#
loop_
_entity_poly.entity_id
_entity_poly.type
_entity_poly.pdbx_seq_one_letter_code
_entity_poly.pdbx_strand_id
1 'polypeptide(L)'
;MSYASEQAVLNGQWNAAEAAFQAEIKRQLPHVLMRPALIQDGNAWLAIYGDLPTGVVGTGSTPAGAMADFDAAWTRPAKSSTGPQLIELGQQIRDVLGFAEWASPEHAEDILKSLIDQFHRPLSVAVDASKATE
;
A
#
# COMPACT_ATOMS: atom_id res chain seq x y z
N MET A 1 -51.62 25.32 26.21
CA MET A 1 -50.35 24.95 25.56
C MET A 1 -50.55 23.59 24.91
N SER A 2 -50.36 23.47 23.60
CA SER A 2 -50.43 22.18 22.90
C SER A 2 -49.01 21.61 22.84
N TYR A 3 -48.81 20.38 23.31
CA TYR A 3 -47.53 19.69 23.23
C TYR A 3 -47.40 18.99 21.87
N ALA A 4 -46.17 18.81 21.42
CA ALA A 4 -45.89 17.94 20.29
C ALA A 4 -46.36 16.51 20.60
N SER A 5 -46.87 15.80 19.59
CA SER A 5 -47.25 14.39 19.75
C SER A 5 -46.02 13.55 20.09
N GLU A 6 -46.21 12.43 20.78
CA GLU A 6 -45.13 11.50 21.15
C GLU A 6 -44.31 11.09 19.92
N GLN A 7 -44.97 10.79 18.81
CA GLN A 7 -44.30 10.46 17.55
C GLN A 7 -43.42 11.60 17.02
N ALA A 8 -43.86 12.86 17.13
CA ALA A 8 -43.08 14.00 16.68
C ALA A 8 -41.83 14.20 17.54
N VAL A 9 -41.94 13.96 18.86
CA VAL A 9 -40.80 14.02 19.79
C VAL A 9 -39.81 12.90 19.47
N LEU A 10 -40.28 11.66 19.27
CA LEU A 10 -39.43 10.52 18.93
C LEU A 10 -38.69 10.72 17.61
N ASN A 11 -39.38 11.22 16.58
CA ASN A 11 -38.74 11.54 15.30
C ASN A 11 -37.67 12.63 15.45
N GLY A 12 -37.94 13.65 16.26
CA GLY A 12 -36.96 14.70 16.56
C GLY A 12 -35.73 14.15 17.30
N GLN A 13 -35.94 13.30 18.29
CA GLN A 13 -34.87 12.63 19.04
C GLN A 13 -34.03 11.73 18.14
N TRP A 14 -34.66 10.95 17.25
CA TRP A 14 -33.96 10.07 16.32
C TRP A 14 -33.08 10.86 15.35
N ASN A 15 -33.64 11.88 14.70
CA ASN A 15 -32.90 12.74 13.78
C ASN A 15 -31.72 13.44 14.48
N ALA A 16 -31.92 13.89 15.72
CA ALA A 16 -30.86 14.50 16.51
C ALA A 16 -29.75 13.50 16.86
N ALA A 17 -30.12 12.27 17.25
CA ALA A 17 -29.17 11.20 17.54
C ALA A 17 -28.36 10.80 16.29
N GLU A 18 -29.03 10.66 15.14
CA GLU A 18 -28.39 10.36 13.87
C GLU A 18 -27.41 11.46 13.45
N ALA A 19 -27.82 12.73 13.56
CA ALA A 19 -26.95 13.87 13.26
C ALA A 19 -25.71 13.91 14.17
N ALA A 20 -25.88 13.61 15.46
CA ALA A 20 -24.75 13.54 16.41
C ALA A 20 -23.79 12.40 16.05
N PHE A 21 -24.30 11.23 15.70
CA PHE A 21 -23.49 10.08 15.29
C PHE A 21 -22.69 10.37 14.02
N GLN A 22 -23.32 10.96 13.00
CA GLN A 22 -22.65 11.33 11.75
C GLN A 22 -21.56 12.39 11.97
N ALA A 23 -21.79 13.36 12.87
CA ALA A 23 -20.79 14.34 13.23
C ALA A 23 -19.58 13.69 13.90
N GLU A 24 -19.81 12.70 14.75
CA GLU A 24 -18.75 11.99 15.45
C GLU A 24 -17.90 11.12 14.51
N ILE A 25 -18.52 10.39 13.57
CA ILE A 25 -17.80 9.66 12.52
C ILE A 25 -16.85 10.61 11.77
N LYS A 26 -17.35 11.80 11.38
CA LYS A 26 -16.52 12.78 10.65
C LYS A 26 -15.37 13.33 11.48
N ARG A 27 -15.53 13.48 12.80
CA ARG A 27 -14.44 13.92 13.70
C ARG A 27 -13.35 12.87 13.87
N GLN A 28 -13.70 11.59 13.72
CA GLN A 28 -12.76 10.48 13.85
C GLN A 28 -12.00 10.17 12.56
N LEU A 29 -12.29 10.88 11.46
CA LEU A 29 -11.58 10.67 10.20
C LEU A 29 -10.08 11.04 10.33
N PRO A 30 -9.17 10.25 9.71
CA PRO A 30 -7.74 10.48 9.79
C PRO A 30 -7.31 11.90 9.42
N HIS A 31 -7.89 12.51 8.38
CA HIS A 31 -7.55 13.87 7.97
C HIS A 31 -7.88 14.93 9.04
N VAL A 32 -8.87 14.69 9.91
CA VAL A 32 -9.22 15.61 11.00
C VAL A 32 -8.24 15.47 12.16
N LEU A 33 -7.89 14.23 12.52
CA LEU A 33 -7.03 13.93 13.67
C LEU A 33 -5.56 14.21 13.39
N MET A 34 -5.08 13.77 12.22
CA MET A 34 -3.66 13.86 11.84
C MET A 34 -3.32 15.23 11.27
N ARG A 35 -4.32 15.97 10.76
CA ARG A 35 -4.16 17.33 10.21
C ARG A 35 -3.05 17.37 9.14
N PRO A 36 -3.18 16.61 8.03
CA PRO A 36 -2.21 16.61 6.95
C PRO A 36 -2.03 18.02 6.38
N ALA A 37 -0.82 18.33 5.92
CA ALA A 37 -0.53 19.54 5.19
C ALA A 37 -1.22 19.48 3.82
N LEU A 38 -2.13 20.41 3.57
CA LEU A 38 -2.83 20.53 2.30
C LEU A 38 -2.09 21.53 1.40
N ILE A 39 -1.55 21.06 0.29
CA ILE A 39 -0.77 21.85 -0.66
C ILE A 39 -1.41 21.73 -2.04
N GLN A 40 -1.46 22.83 -2.78
CA GLN A 40 -1.86 22.84 -4.18
C GLN A 40 -0.61 22.77 -5.06
N ASP A 41 -0.53 21.73 -5.90
CA ASP A 41 0.51 21.57 -6.91
C ASP A 41 -0.14 21.63 -8.30
N GLY A 42 -0.06 22.80 -8.93
CA GLY A 42 -0.71 23.10 -10.20
C GLY A 42 -2.22 22.86 -10.16
N ASN A 43 -2.68 21.83 -10.89
CA ASN A 43 -4.09 21.43 -10.99
C ASN A 43 -4.50 20.38 -9.96
N ALA A 44 -3.58 19.89 -9.13
CA ALA A 44 -3.83 18.85 -8.14
C ALA A 44 -3.68 19.41 -6.72
N TRP A 45 -4.45 18.83 -5.81
CA TRP A 45 -4.35 19.01 -4.38
C TRP A 45 -3.70 17.79 -3.77
N LEU A 46 -2.77 18.03 -2.86
CA LEU A 46 -2.01 17.01 -2.15
C LEU A 46 -2.26 17.19 -0.65
N ALA A 47 -2.72 16.12 0.00
CA ALA A 47 -2.83 16.04 1.46
C ALA A 47 -1.67 15.16 1.96
N ILE A 48 -0.68 15.78 2.59
CA ILE A 48 0.57 15.13 2.97
C ILE A 48 0.66 15.02 4.49
N TYR A 49 0.87 13.82 5.00
CA TYR A 49 1.21 13.59 6.40
C TYR A 49 2.52 12.82 6.54
N GLY A 50 3.50 13.44 7.19
CA GLY A 50 4.86 12.92 7.33
C GLY A 50 5.81 13.43 6.24
N ASP A 51 6.95 12.74 6.09
CA ASP A 51 7.99 13.08 5.11
C ASP A 51 7.87 12.21 3.85
N LEU A 52 8.17 12.76 2.68
CA LEU A 52 8.28 11.96 1.45
C LEU A 52 9.64 11.23 1.51
N PRO A 53 9.71 9.91 1.76
CA PRO A 53 9.05 8.82 1.01
C PRO A 53 8.26 7.80 1.87
N THR A 54 8.12 8.07 3.18
CA THR A 54 7.51 7.16 4.16
C THR A 54 6.13 7.62 4.63
N GLY A 55 5.76 8.87 4.31
CA GLY A 55 4.48 9.47 4.67
C GLY A 55 3.29 8.97 3.86
N VAL A 56 2.09 9.28 4.36
CA VAL A 56 0.83 9.01 3.67
C VAL A 56 0.46 10.25 2.89
N VAL A 57 0.21 10.08 1.59
CA VAL A 57 -0.18 11.17 0.69
C VAL A 57 -1.49 10.80 0.00
N GLY A 58 -2.46 11.71 0.06
CA GLY A 58 -3.69 11.68 -0.74
C GLY A 58 -3.63 12.71 -1.85
N THR A 59 -4.17 12.39 -3.01
CA THR A 59 -4.21 13.29 -4.18
C THR A 59 -5.64 13.50 -4.68
N GLY A 60 -5.93 14.68 -5.21
CA GLY A 60 -7.25 14.95 -5.80
C GLY A 60 -7.31 16.23 -6.61
N SER A 61 -8.34 16.39 -7.45
CA SER A 61 -8.59 17.64 -8.18
C SER A 61 -9.21 18.74 -7.31
N THR A 62 -9.66 18.39 -6.11
CA THR A 62 -10.24 19.30 -5.12
C THR A 62 -9.62 19.03 -3.75
N PRO A 63 -9.61 20.04 -2.84
CA PRO A 63 -9.20 19.84 -1.45
C PRO A 63 -9.91 18.67 -0.77
N ALA A 64 -11.23 18.58 -0.95
CA ALA A 64 -12.04 17.51 -0.38
C ALA A 64 -11.69 16.14 -0.97
N GLY A 65 -11.41 16.08 -2.27
CA GLY A 65 -10.95 14.86 -2.94
C GLY A 65 -9.60 14.37 -2.42
N ALA A 66 -8.64 15.28 -2.21
CA ALA A 66 -7.34 14.94 -1.66
C ALA A 66 -7.42 14.40 -0.23
N MET A 67 -8.27 15.00 0.62
CA MET A 67 -8.51 14.50 1.98
C MET A 67 -9.21 13.14 2.01
N ALA A 68 -10.17 12.90 1.10
CA ALA A 68 -10.83 11.61 1.00
C ALA A 68 -9.87 10.49 0.54
N ASP A 69 -9.00 10.80 -0.42
CA ASP A 69 -7.97 9.86 -0.88
C ASP A 69 -6.93 9.58 0.24
N PHE A 70 -6.60 10.59 1.04
CA PHE A 70 -5.76 10.44 2.23
C PHE A 70 -6.36 9.49 3.27
N ASP A 71 -7.65 9.67 3.62
CA ASP A 71 -8.34 8.78 4.56
C ASP A 71 -8.37 7.33 4.06
N ALA A 72 -8.57 7.15 2.75
CA ALA A 72 -8.53 5.83 2.12
C ALA A 72 -7.12 5.22 2.12
N ALA A 73 -6.08 6.04 1.90
CA ALA A 73 -4.69 5.61 1.97
C ALA A 73 -4.25 5.24 3.40
N TRP A 74 -4.80 5.90 4.41
CA TRP A 74 -4.46 5.69 5.83
C TRP A 74 -4.67 4.25 6.32
N THR A 75 -5.73 3.59 5.84
CA THR A 75 -6.08 2.22 6.21
C THR A 75 -5.48 1.17 5.28
N ARG A 76 -4.83 1.59 4.19
CA ARG A 76 -4.27 0.68 3.19
C ARG A 76 -2.98 0.04 3.73
N PRO A 77 -2.80 -1.28 3.58
CA PRO A 77 -1.53 -1.91 3.92
C PRO A 77 -0.41 -1.34 3.04
N ALA A 78 0.77 -1.16 3.63
CA ALA A 78 1.97 -0.78 2.88
C ALA A 78 2.20 -1.80 1.77
N LYS A 79 2.45 -1.32 0.54
CA LYS A 79 2.84 -2.21 -0.56
C LYS A 79 4.17 -2.84 -0.19
N SER A 80 4.18 -4.13 0.13
CA SER A 80 5.42 -4.90 0.15
C SER A 80 5.97 -4.90 -1.27
N SER A 81 7.22 -4.48 -1.44
CA SER A 81 7.91 -4.43 -2.74
C SER A 81 8.17 -5.82 -3.34
N THR A 82 7.67 -6.88 -2.71
CA THR A 82 7.90 -8.28 -3.06
C THR A 82 7.13 -8.74 -4.31
N GLY A 83 6.12 -7.99 -4.75
CA GLY A 83 5.18 -8.41 -5.81
C GLY A 83 5.75 -8.47 -7.25
N PRO A 84 6.39 -7.41 -7.78
CA PRO A 84 6.84 -7.41 -9.17
C PRO A 84 8.12 -8.23 -9.35
N GLN A 85 9.03 -8.18 -8.38
CA GLN A 85 10.34 -8.82 -8.47
C GLN A 85 10.24 -10.35 -8.46
N LEU A 86 9.31 -10.94 -7.69
CA LEU A 86 9.13 -12.40 -7.69
C LEU A 86 8.46 -12.90 -8.98
N ILE A 87 7.57 -12.11 -9.59
CA ILE A 87 6.94 -12.45 -10.87
C ILE A 87 7.97 -12.33 -11.99
N GLU A 88 8.76 -11.26 -12.00
CA GLU A 88 9.83 -11.02 -12.98
C GLU A 88 10.96 -12.04 -12.85
N LEU A 89 11.35 -12.39 -11.62
CA LEU A 89 12.28 -13.49 -11.34
C LEU A 89 11.69 -14.83 -11.78
N GLY A 90 10.40 -15.08 -11.55
CA GLY A 90 9.70 -16.27 -12.01
C GLY A 90 9.64 -16.37 -13.54
N GLN A 91 9.52 -15.24 -14.23
CA GLN A 91 9.56 -15.15 -15.69
C GLN A 91 10.98 -15.42 -16.22
N GLN A 92 12.00 -14.79 -15.62
CA GLN A 92 13.41 -15.02 -15.97
C GLN A 92 13.84 -16.47 -15.75
N ILE A 93 13.42 -17.08 -14.62
CA ILE A 93 13.67 -18.50 -14.35
C ILE A 93 12.98 -19.36 -15.42
N ARG A 94 11.75 -19.04 -15.82
CA ARG A 94 11.01 -19.76 -16.87
C ARG A 94 11.68 -19.65 -18.25
N ASP A 95 12.23 -18.48 -18.58
CA ASP A 95 12.92 -18.24 -19.85
C ASP A 95 14.28 -18.95 -19.89
N VAL A 96 15.01 -18.99 -18.77
CA VAL A 96 16.25 -19.77 -18.61
C VAL A 96 15.99 -21.27 -18.68
N LEU A 97 14.87 -21.74 -18.11
CA LEU A 97 14.48 -23.15 -18.08
C LEU A 97 13.67 -23.59 -19.31
N GLY A 98 13.67 -22.79 -20.39
CA GLY A 98 12.93 -22.97 -21.65
C GLY A 98 12.18 -24.29 -21.81
N PHE A 99 10.84 -24.24 -21.68
CA PHE A 99 9.90 -25.31 -22.05
C PHE A 99 10.32 -26.75 -21.67
N ALA A 100 10.74 -27.00 -20.43
CA ALA A 100 10.85 -28.38 -19.95
C ALA A 100 9.47 -28.92 -19.55
N GLU A 101 8.76 -29.51 -20.52
CA GLU A 101 7.50 -30.26 -20.37
C GLU A 101 7.66 -31.60 -19.61
N TRP A 102 8.53 -31.67 -18.59
CA TRP A 102 8.81 -32.94 -17.88
C TRP A 102 9.29 -32.78 -16.44
N ALA A 103 8.72 -31.88 -15.63
CA ALA A 103 9.01 -31.89 -14.19
C ALA A 103 8.10 -32.89 -13.45
N SER A 104 8.42 -34.19 -13.54
CA SER A 104 7.92 -35.15 -12.54
C SER A 104 8.41 -34.71 -11.16
N PRO A 105 7.57 -34.74 -10.10
CA PRO A 105 7.86 -34.14 -8.80
C PRO A 105 9.14 -34.65 -8.14
N GLU A 106 9.63 -35.85 -8.49
CA GLU A 106 10.91 -36.37 -7.98
C GLU A 106 12.15 -35.57 -8.42
N HIS A 107 12.14 -34.85 -9.54
CA HIS A 107 13.32 -34.12 -10.04
C HIS A 107 13.32 -32.61 -9.71
N ALA A 108 12.22 -32.09 -9.17
CA ALA A 108 12.08 -30.66 -8.86
C ALA A 108 13.05 -30.22 -7.75
N GLU A 109 13.32 -31.08 -6.77
CA GLU A 109 14.24 -30.79 -5.67
C GLU A 109 15.70 -30.70 -6.13
N ASP A 110 16.12 -31.54 -7.08
CA ASP A 110 17.50 -31.53 -7.58
C ASP A 110 17.76 -30.34 -8.50
N ILE A 111 16.73 -29.90 -9.25
CA ILE A 111 16.81 -28.67 -10.06
C ILE A 111 16.84 -27.43 -9.16
N LEU A 112 16.04 -27.39 -8.10
CA LEU A 112 16.11 -26.33 -7.09
C LEU A 112 17.47 -26.29 -6.40
N LYS A 113 18.04 -27.44 -6.02
CA LYS A 113 19.39 -27.53 -5.45
C LYS A 113 20.46 -27.09 -6.45
N SER A 114 20.34 -27.44 -7.72
CA SER A 114 21.26 -27.02 -8.80
C SER A 114 21.20 -25.52 -9.06
N LEU A 115 20.01 -24.93 -9.11
CA LEU A 115 19.83 -23.48 -9.27
C LEU A 115 20.31 -22.71 -8.05
N ILE A 116 20.06 -23.23 -6.85
CA ILE A 116 20.64 -22.69 -5.62
C ILE A 116 22.17 -22.80 -5.72
N ASP A 117 22.78 -23.92 -6.08
CA ASP A 117 24.24 -24.04 -6.21
C ASP A 117 24.84 -23.10 -7.29
N GLN A 118 24.12 -22.89 -8.40
CA GLN A 118 24.52 -22.02 -9.50
C GLN A 118 24.44 -20.53 -9.13
N PHE A 119 23.39 -20.10 -8.43
CA PHE A 119 23.18 -18.70 -8.02
C PHE A 119 23.76 -18.36 -6.64
N HIS A 120 24.13 -19.37 -5.84
CA HIS A 120 24.68 -19.22 -4.51
C HIS A 120 26.20 -19.47 -4.44
N ARG A 121 26.90 -19.57 -5.60
CA ARG A 121 28.35 -19.31 -5.64
C ARG A 121 28.60 -17.88 -5.15
N PRO A 122 29.17 -17.68 -3.95
CA PRO A 122 29.50 -16.35 -3.48
C PRO A 122 30.79 -15.92 -4.18
N LEU A 123 30.78 -14.72 -4.76
CA LEU A 123 31.77 -13.61 -4.67
C LEU A 123 33.29 -13.86 -4.51
N SER A 124 33.82 -15.08 -4.40
CA SER A 124 35.23 -15.34 -4.07
C SER A 124 36.17 -15.23 -5.26
N VAL A 125 35.69 -15.32 -6.51
CA VAL A 125 36.53 -15.17 -7.71
C VAL A 125 36.73 -13.70 -8.10
N ALA A 126 35.92 -12.77 -7.58
CA ALA A 126 36.03 -11.34 -7.90
C ALA A 126 37.05 -10.57 -7.02
N VAL A 127 37.56 -11.17 -5.94
CA VAL A 127 38.56 -10.52 -5.06
C VAL A 127 40.01 -10.84 -5.50
N ASP A 128 40.26 -11.98 -6.14
CA ASP A 128 41.62 -12.36 -6.56
C ASP A 128 42.06 -11.77 -7.92
N ALA A 129 41.14 -11.23 -8.72
CA ALA A 129 41.50 -10.51 -9.96
C ALA A 129 42.02 -9.08 -9.72
N SER A 130 41.94 -8.54 -8.49
CA SER A 130 42.41 -7.19 -8.16
C SER A 130 43.80 -7.14 -7.49
N LYS A 131 44.47 -8.28 -7.30
CA LYS A 131 45.83 -8.35 -6.69
C LYS A 131 46.94 -8.80 -7.64
N ALA A 132 46.67 -8.84 -8.96
CA ALA A 132 47.67 -9.19 -9.97
C ALA A 132 48.15 -8.01 -10.83
N THR A 133 47.82 -6.76 -10.46
CA THR A 133 48.41 -5.56 -11.06
C THR A 133 48.72 -4.52 -9.98
N GLU A 134 49.80 -4.74 -9.24
CA GLU A 134 50.79 -3.72 -8.85
C GLU A 134 52.07 -4.40 -8.32
#